data_AF-A0A9E2AC05-F1
#
_entry.id   AF-A0A9E2AC05-F1
#
_cell.length_a   1.000
_cell.length_b   1.000
_cell.length_c   1.000
_cell.angle_alpha   90.00
_cell.angle_beta   90.00
_cell.angle_gamma   90.00
#
_symmetry.space_group_name_H-M   'P 1'
#
loop_
_entity.id
_entity.type
_entity.pdbx_description
1 polymer ?
#
loop_
_entity_poly.entity_id
_entity_poly.type
_entity_poly.pdbx_seq_one_letter_code
_entity_poly.pdbx_strand_id
1 'polypeptide(L)'
;MDSVESYIAATLAIMGILTMMFIVRNWGHATVSRRRMYRMMLSCGIDATTARSPDRLLDIDMDDARRRCRQCPAPDTCDRWLNGETVPGNDFCPNAARFMTAAGDSQCRVTYELSRRPGRRLD
;
A
#
# COMPACT_ATOMS: atom_id res chain seq x y z
N MET A 1 -14.77 15.56 -43.94
CA MET A 1 -14.58 15.49 -42.48
C MET A 1 -13.76 16.71 -42.14
N ASP A 2 -14.43 17.73 -41.62
CA ASP A 2 -13.83 19.05 -41.44
C ASP A 2 -12.73 18.96 -40.39
N SER A 3 -11.70 19.81 -40.50
CA SER A 3 -10.57 19.81 -39.55
C SER A 3 -11.07 19.82 -38.10
N VAL A 4 -12.19 20.50 -37.82
CA VAL A 4 -12.85 20.58 -36.51
C VAL A 4 -13.32 19.21 -35.99
N GLU A 5 -13.97 18.38 -36.83
CA GLU A 5 -14.42 17.04 -36.43
C GLU A 5 -13.23 16.13 -36.10
N SER A 6 -12.15 16.26 -36.85
CA SER A 6 -10.89 15.53 -36.60
C SER A 6 -10.24 15.93 -35.28
N TYR A 7 -10.20 17.23 -34.96
CA TYR A 7 -9.68 17.72 -33.68
C TYR A 7 -10.52 17.26 -32.48
N ILE A 8 -11.86 17.27 -32.61
CA ILE A 8 -12.76 16.81 -31.54
C ILE A 8 -12.54 15.31 -31.27
N ALA A 9 -12.50 14.48 -32.33
CA ALA A 9 -12.26 13.05 -32.20
C ALA A 9 -10.89 12.75 -31.56
N ALA A 10 -9.83 13.46 -31.98
CA ALA A 10 -8.50 13.32 -31.40
C ALA A 10 -8.45 13.72 -29.92
N THR A 11 -9.11 14.81 -29.55
CA THR A 11 -9.14 15.30 -28.16
C THR A 11 -9.86 14.31 -27.23
N LEU A 12 -11.01 13.78 -27.66
CA LEU A 12 -11.75 12.76 -26.90
C LEU A 12 -10.93 11.48 -26.74
N ALA A 13 -10.22 11.05 -27.79
CA ALA A 13 -9.35 9.88 -27.72
C ALA A 13 -8.20 10.08 -26.72
N ILE A 14 -7.52 11.24 -26.76
CA ILE A 14 -6.44 11.56 -25.82
C ILE A 14 -6.96 11.61 -24.37
N MET A 15 -8.09 12.29 -24.14
CA MET A 15 -8.71 12.34 -22.81
C MET A 15 -9.10 10.96 -22.30
N GLY A 16 -9.62 10.10 -23.17
CA GLY A 16 -9.93 8.70 -22.85
C GLY A 16 -8.69 7.92 -22.43
N ILE A 17 -7.60 8.01 -23.19
CA ILE A 17 -6.31 7.35 -22.89
C ILE A 17 -5.75 7.85 -21.56
N LEU A 18 -5.71 9.17 -21.33
CA LEU A 18 -5.19 9.76 -20.09
C LEU A 18 -6.01 9.32 -18.87
N THR A 19 -7.34 9.29 -19.00
CA THR A 19 -8.25 8.84 -17.93
C THR A 19 -8.02 7.35 -17.63
N MET A 20 -7.89 6.52 -18.67
CA MET A 20 -7.60 5.09 -18.50
C MET A 20 -6.24 4.86 -17.83
N MET A 21 -5.19 5.56 -18.26
CA MET A 21 -3.87 5.49 -17.63
C MET A 21 -3.93 5.90 -16.15
N PHE A 22 -4.67 6.96 -15.83
CA PHE A 22 -4.86 7.42 -14.46
C PHE A 22 -5.57 6.37 -13.60
N ILE A 23 -6.63 5.75 -14.10
CA ILE A 23 -7.36 4.67 -13.41
C ILE A 23 -6.44 3.49 -13.15
N VAL A 24 -5.75 2.98 -14.17
CA VAL A 24 -4.85 1.83 -14.06
C VAL A 24 -3.73 2.12 -13.06
N ARG A 25 -3.13 3.31 -13.12
CA ARG A 25 -2.09 3.73 -12.17
C ARG A 25 -2.67 3.76 -10.75
N ASN A 26 -3.79 4.43 -10.52
CA ASN A 26 -4.40 4.53 -9.20
C ASN A 26 -4.78 3.14 -8.63
N TRP A 27 -5.25 2.22 -9.47
CA TRP A 27 -5.53 0.84 -9.10
C TRP A 27 -4.28 0.07 -8.69
N GLY A 28 -3.20 0.16 -9.50
CA GLY A 28 -1.91 -0.45 -9.16
C GLY A 28 -1.37 0.07 -7.83
N HIS A 29 -1.41 1.38 -7.62
CA HIS A 29 -1.00 2.02 -6.36
C HIS A 29 -1.85 1.56 -5.17
N ALA A 30 -3.17 1.42 -5.35
CA ALA A 30 -4.06 0.92 -4.30
C ALA A 30 -3.73 -0.53 -3.91
N THR A 31 -3.56 -1.42 -4.88
CA THR A 31 -3.23 -2.84 -4.63
C THR A 31 -1.90 -3.00 -3.92
N VAL A 32 -0.87 -2.28 -4.37
CA VAL A 32 0.46 -2.30 -3.73
C VAL A 32 0.39 -1.74 -2.31
N SER A 33 -0.30 -0.60 -2.10
CA SER A 33 -0.48 -0.03 -0.76
C SER A 33 -1.19 -0.99 0.19
N ARG A 34 -2.24 -1.67 -0.28
CA ARG A 34 -3.00 -2.64 0.53
C ARG A 34 -2.11 -3.81 0.96
N ARG A 35 -1.30 -4.34 0.03
CA ARG A 35 -0.37 -5.43 0.33
C ARG A 35 0.69 -5.02 1.35
N ARG A 36 1.27 -3.82 1.20
CA ARG A 36 2.26 -3.28 2.16
C ARG A 36 1.65 -3.10 3.54
N MET A 37 0.48 -2.47 3.63
CA MET A 37 -0.23 -2.27 4.89
C MET A 37 -0.57 -3.59 5.57
N TYR A 38 -1.05 -4.59 4.83
CA TYR A 38 -1.31 -5.91 5.37
C TYR A 38 -0.06 -6.54 5.99
N ARG A 39 1.06 -6.58 5.25
CA ARG A 39 2.32 -7.15 5.78
C ARG A 39 2.84 -6.36 6.99
N MET A 40 2.72 -5.04 6.94
CA MET A 40 3.10 -4.15 8.04
C MET A 40 2.29 -4.46 9.31
N MET A 41 0.96 -4.60 9.21
CA MET A 41 0.10 -4.96 10.34
C MET A 41 0.54 -6.29 10.97
N LEU A 42 0.81 -7.30 10.15
CA LEU A 42 1.33 -8.59 10.64
C LEU A 42 2.69 -8.43 11.34
N SER A 43 3.60 -7.66 10.77
CA SER A 43 4.90 -7.36 11.38
C SER A 43 4.78 -6.55 12.67
N CYS A 44 3.67 -5.85 12.88
CA CYS A 44 3.35 -5.16 14.12
C CYS A 44 2.69 -6.06 15.17
N GLY A 45 2.41 -7.32 14.85
CA GLY A 45 1.75 -8.26 15.77
C GLY A 45 0.22 -8.30 15.66
N ILE A 46 -0.37 -7.54 14.73
CA ILE A 46 -1.81 -7.67 14.43
C ILE A 46 -2.01 -9.01 13.72
N ASP A 47 -2.93 -9.83 14.22
CA ASP A 47 -3.19 -11.15 13.65
C ASP A 47 -3.78 -11.07 12.23
N ALA A 48 -3.65 -12.16 11.47
CA ALA A 48 -4.08 -12.20 10.07
C ALA A 48 -5.60 -12.02 9.87
N THR A 49 -6.43 -12.39 10.85
CA THR A 49 -7.88 -12.23 10.76
C THR A 49 -8.24 -10.77 10.88
N THR A 50 -7.66 -10.09 11.88
CA THR A 50 -7.81 -8.65 12.07
C THR A 50 -7.25 -7.85 10.90
N ALA A 51 -6.05 -8.20 10.41
CA ALA A 51 -5.40 -7.52 9.29
C ALA A 51 -6.13 -7.70 7.94
N ARG A 52 -6.96 -8.74 7.77
CA ARG A 52 -7.78 -8.95 6.55
C ARG A 52 -9.00 -8.05 6.51
N SER A 53 -9.56 -7.70 7.68
CA SER A 53 -10.75 -6.88 7.84
C SER A 53 -10.51 -5.70 8.79
N PRO A 54 -9.47 -4.88 8.54
CA PRO A 54 -9.04 -3.87 9.50
C PRO A 54 -10.08 -2.75 9.66
N ASP A 55 -10.86 -2.45 8.62
CA ASP A 55 -11.94 -1.44 8.67
C ASP A 55 -13.04 -1.78 9.70
N ARG A 56 -13.16 -3.06 10.07
CA ARG A 56 -14.19 -3.56 10.99
C ARG A 56 -13.64 -3.91 12.37
N LEU A 57 -12.37 -4.30 12.43
CA LEU A 57 -11.76 -4.91 13.61
C LEU A 57 -10.71 -4.03 14.28
N LEU A 58 -10.19 -3.02 13.58
CA LEU A 58 -9.28 -2.03 14.15
C LEU A 58 -10.02 -0.72 14.36
N ASP A 59 -9.78 -0.09 15.49
CA ASP A 59 -10.18 1.30 15.75
C ASP A 59 -9.18 2.28 15.11
N ILE A 60 -9.04 2.18 13.78
CA ILE A 60 -8.19 3.06 12.98
C ILE A 60 -9.02 3.51 11.78
N ASP A 61 -8.94 4.80 11.45
CA ASP A 61 -9.39 5.29 10.14
C ASP A 61 -8.49 4.71 9.03
N MET A 62 -8.93 3.58 8.48
CA MET A 62 -8.18 2.84 7.47
C MET A 62 -8.18 3.55 6.10
N ASP A 63 -9.15 4.41 5.80
CA ASP A 63 -9.14 5.22 4.58
C ASP A 63 -8.07 6.28 4.64
N ASP A 64 -7.92 6.90 5.81
CA ASP A 64 -6.85 7.82 6.11
C ASP A 64 -5.46 7.15 6.15
N ALA A 65 -5.37 5.93 6.67
CA ALA A 65 -4.15 5.12 6.61
C ALA A 65 -3.78 4.74 5.17
N ARG A 66 -4.75 4.33 4.33
CA ARG A 66 -4.54 4.04 2.90
C ARG A 66 -4.07 5.27 2.13
N ARG A 67 -4.65 6.44 2.41
CA ARG A 67 -4.25 7.71 1.79
C ARG A 67 -2.80 8.04 2.13
N ARG A 68 -2.41 7.98 3.41
CA ARG A 68 -1.00 8.17 3.83
C ARG A 68 -0.05 7.18 3.17
N CYS A 69 -0.44 5.90 3.07
CA CYS A 69 0.39 4.88 2.45
C CYS A 69 0.64 5.18 0.95
N ARG A 70 -0.40 5.60 0.22
CA ARG A 70 -0.30 5.98 -1.20
C ARG A 70 0.53 7.24 -1.44
N GLN A 71 0.57 8.15 -0.46
CA GLN A 71 1.35 9.38 -0.51
C GLN A 71 2.74 9.25 0.13
N CYS A 72 3.13 8.05 0.56
CA CYS A 72 4.40 7.83 1.24
C CYS A 72 5.59 8.20 0.31
N PRO A 73 6.54 9.02 0.77
CA PRO A 73 7.69 9.43 -0.04
C PRO A 73 8.76 8.33 -0.18
N ALA A 74 8.75 7.31 0.68
CA ALA A 74 9.76 6.25 0.73
C ALA A 74 9.15 4.83 0.65
N PRO A 75 8.40 4.49 -0.41
CA PRO A 75 7.77 3.18 -0.56
C PRO A 75 8.78 2.03 -0.62
N ASP A 76 9.94 2.25 -1.23
CA ASP A 76 10.98 1.22 -1.39
C ASP A 76 11.66 0.86 -0.07
N THR A 77 11.77 1.83 0.84
CA THR A 77 12.24 1.57 2.22
C THR A 77 11.24 0.68 2.97
N CYS A 78 9.94 0.88 2.76
CA CYS A 78 8.92 -0.01 3.32
C CYS A 78 9.06 -1.43 2.79
N ASP A 79 9.24 -1.62 1.48
CA ASP A 79 9.39 -2.96 0.91
C ASP A 79 10.66 -3.67 1.41
N ARG A 80 11.80 -2.96 1.46
CA ARG A 80 13.05 -3.51 2.02
C ARG A 80 12.86 -3.91 3.48
N TRP A 81 12.23 -3.06 4.29
CA TRP A 81 11.94 -3.37 5.68
C TRP A 81 11.01 -4.59 5.82
N LEU A 82 9.91 -4.63 5.08
CA LEU A 82 8.96 -5.76 5.07
C LEU A 82 9.61 -7.07 4.61
N ASN A 83 10.66 -7.00 3.79
CA ASN A 83 11.45 -8.14 3.33
C ASN A 83 12.59 -8.52 4.29
N GLY A 84 12.78 -7.76 5.38
CA GLY A 84 13.84 -7.99 6.36
C GLY A 84 15.23 -7.58 5.87
N GLU A 85 15.33 -6.72 4.85
CA GLU A 85 16.59 -6.27 4.26
C GLU A 85 17.23 -5.10 5.03
N THR A 86 16.54 -4.52 6.03
CA THR A 86 17.00 -3.35 6.80
C THR A 86 16.64 -3.46 8.28
N VAL A 87 17.49 -2.95 9.17
CA VAL A 87 17.18 -2.70 10.60
C VAL A 87 17.80 -1.33 10.98
N PRO A 88 17.12 -0.39 11.69
CA PRO A 88 16.12 -0.63 12.73
C PRO A 88 14.76 0.09 12.56
N GLY A 89 13.73 -0.51 13.14
CA GLY A 89 12.42 0.12 13.34
C GLY A 89 11.64 0.40 12.05
N ASN A 90 10.44 0.93 12.21
CA ASN A 90 9.53 1.27 11.12
C ASN A 90 9.14 2.76 11.15
N ASP A 91 9.93 3.59 11.82
CA ASP A 91 9.66 5.02 12.06
C ASP A 91 9.55 5.85 10.77
N PHE A 92 10.13 5.35 9.67
CA PHE A 92 9.97 5.93 8.33
C PHE A 92 8.53 5.85 7.81
N CYS A 93 7.72 4.92 8.34
CA CYS A 93 6.38 4.66 7.84
C CYS A 93 5.35 5.59 8.52
N PRO A 94 4.58 6.37 7.74
CA PRO A 94 3.61 7.32 8.30
C PRO A 94 2.42 6.64 9.03
N ASN A 95 2.28 5.32 8.91
CA ASN A 95 1.27 4.52 9.61
C ASN A 95 1.85 3.67 10.76
N ALA A 96 3.16 3.70 10.99
CA ALA A 96 3.81 2.85 11.98
C ALA A 96 3.20 3.00 13.37
N ALA A 97 3.14 4.23 13.88
CA ALA A 97 2.60 4.52 15.21
C ALA A 97 1.17 3.99 15.39
N ARG A 98 0.31 4.12 14.37
CA ARG A 98 -1.09 3.67 14.44
C ARG A 98 -1.21 2.16 14.55
N PHE A 99 -0.44 1.43 13.73
CA PHE A 99 -0.44 -0.02 13.79
C PHE A 99 0.21 -0.55 15.07
N MET A 100 1.23 0.13 15.61
CA MET A 100 1.81 -0.19 16.92
C MET A 100 0.78 0.00 18.04
N THR A 101 0.11 1.16 18.07
CA THR A 101 -0.95 1.44 19.04
C THR A 101 -2.06 0.39 18.97
N ALA A 102 -2.51 0.04 17.78
CA ALA A 102 -3.57 -0.96 17.60
C ALA A 102 -3.13 -2.39 17.91
N ALA A 103 -1.85 -2.71 17.75
CA ALA A 103 -1.30 -4.00 18.17
C ALA A 103 -1.14 -4.11 19.69
N GLY A 104 -1.16 -2.99 20.42
CA GLY A 104 -0.78 -2.95 21.83
C GLY A 104 0.70 -3.28 22.07
N ASP A 105 1.53 -3.21 21.02
CA ASP A 105 2.96 -3.52 21.08
C ASP A 105 3.79 -2.24 20.94
N SER A 106 4.94 -2.23 21.60
CA SER A 106 5.91 -1.13 21.59
C SER A 106 6.82 -1.13 20.36
N GLN A 107 6.90 -2.25 19.63
CA GLN A 107 7.75 -2.37 18.44
C GLN A 107 7.17 -3.33 17.40
N CYS A 108 7.06 -2.87 16.15
CA CYS A 108 6.85 -3.80 15.05
C CYS A 108 8.14 -4.56 14.76
N ARG A 109 8.08 -5.89 14.85
CA ARG A 109 9.19 -6.79 14.54
C ARG A 109 8.87 -7.57 13.28
N VAL A 110 9.64 -7.30 12.24
CA VAL A 110 9.73 -8.25 11.13
C VAL A 110 10.53 -9.44 11.67
N THR A 111 9.84 -10.51 12.04
CA THR A 111 10.51 -11.80 12.28
C THR A 111 11.10 -12.24 10.94
N TYR A 112 12.39 -11.96 10.77
CA TYR A 112 13.17 -12.45 9.65
C TYR A 112 13.42 -13.96 9.87
N GLU A 113 12.40 -14.77 9.58
CA GLU A 113 12.61 -16.19 9.33
C GLU A 113 13.06 -16.35 7.88
N LEU A 114 14.35 -16.64 7.69
CA LEU A 114 14.97 -16.92 6.38
C LEU A 114 14.22 -18.04 5.63
N SER A 115 13.64 -18.99 6.38
CA SER A 115 12.79 -20.09 5.93
C SER A 115 11.36 -19.68 5.52
N ARG A 116 10.89 -18.50 5.97
CA ARG A 116 9.53 -18.01 5.77
C ARG A 116 9.46 -16.80 4.86
N ARG A 117 10.49 -16.61 4.00
CA ARG A 117 10.44 -15.63 2.91
C ARG A 117 9.11 -15.85 2.18
N PRO A 118 8.14 -14.91 2.19
CA PRO A 118 6.96 -15.02 1.36
C PRO A 118 7.39 -14.64 -0.05
N GLY A 119 8.23 -15.50 -0.63
CA GLY A 119 8.67 -15.44 -2.00
C GLY A 119 7.49 -15.82 -2.86
N ARG A 120 6.87 -14.79 -3.43
CA ARG A 120 6.40 -14.81 -4.82
C ARG A 120 5.47 -16.00 -5.15
N ARG A 121 4.24 -15.98 -4.65
CA ARG A 121 3.04 -16.24 -5.47
C ARG A 121 1.87 -15.37 -5.03
N LEU A 122 1.51 -14.47 -5.92
CA LEU A 122 0.13 -13.99 -6.10
C LEU A 122 -0.10 -14.14 -7.60
N ASP A 123 -0.09 -15.40 -8.01
CA ASP A 123 -0.46 -15.98 -9.30
C ASP A 123 -1.08 -17.34 -8.97
#